data_AF-A0A839TJ71-F1
#
_entry.id   AF-A0A839TJ71-F1
#
_cell.length_a   1.000
_cell.length_b   1.000
_cell.length_c   1.000
_cell.angle_alpha   90.00
_cell.angle_beta   90.00
_cell.angle_gamma   90.00
#
_symmetry.space_group_name_H-M   'P 1'
#
loop_
_entity.id
_entity.type
_entity.pdbx_description
1 polymer ?
#
loop_
_entity_poly.entity_id
_entity_poly.type
_entity_poly.pdbx_seq_one_letter_code
_entity_poly.pdbx_strand_id
1 'polypeptide(L)'
;MKILVLGGTTFFGRRLVHLLLSDGHDVTIATRGQTPDNFGDAVNRIKVDRTNQDAMMEAFGNCYYDVVYDQICFNPKDAKIALQVFGNRIKRYVLTSSMAVYNSKDAEITEDDFIPEQYGYDLDVQKYDYAEGKRQAEAYFFRNAVFPVVAVRVAMVVSGTDDYTGRFDYYVKHVAEHKSIGVLEVEHPITYVTAWDAAEFLHFIGAKSEFVGPINAANCGYFSIQELCYEIGDCLHTTPLFHVGRHEEQTLSPYAMFPYTWKILNARAASLGFEFPPIQKSISLMVQDCVSKWERSLKDELDAFQTQNQMSPDAATAFARLIQDLRDQGAGKGLHTGDKAPDFTLEDASGKPVTLSEELTKGPVIIVFYRGEWCPYCNLQLKAYERIMNEIKAAGAQLIAISPQTPDHSLSMKEKHELSFFVLSDTNNKTAENYNLKYRLPDFMQAIQKRSGIELHQYNGDHTFELPVTATYIIDKKGTVIAGASDVNHRTRMEPSEALKIVRSLQ
;
A
#
# COMPACT_ATOMS: atom_id res chain seq x y z
N MET A 1 27.00 14.65 2.28
CA MET A 1 26.65 15.33 1.01
C MET A 1 25.30 16.01 1.17
N LYS A 2 25.03 17.04 0.38
CA LYS A 2 23.69 17.64 0.26
C LYS A 2 22.96 16.99 -0.92
N ILE A 3 21.86 16.30 -0.66
CA ILE A 3 21.22 15.41 -1.62
C ILE A 3 19.75 15.79 -1.81
N LEU A 4 19.31 15.85 -3.06
CA LEU A 4 17.91 16.03 -3.42
C LEU A 4 17.33 14.72 -3.98
N VAL A 5 16.17 14.31 -3.49
CA VAL A 5 15.40 13.19 -4.04
C VAL A 5 14.03 13.69 -4.53
N LEU A 6 13.88 13.77 -5.85
CA LEU A 6 12.60 14.01 -6.52
C LEU A 6 11.82 12.69 -6.56
N GLY A 7 10.71 12.60 -5.82
CA GLY A 7 9.89 11.38 -5.75
C GLY A 7 10.39 10.31 -4.76
N GLY A 8 10.79 10.70 -3.54
CA GLY A 8 11.40 9.80 -2.54
C GLY A 8 10.46 9.19 -1.49
N THR A 9 9.14 9.30 -1.61
CA THR A 9 8.21 8.94 -0.52
C THR A 9 7.52 7.59 -0.70
N THR A 10 7.71 6.92 -1.84
CA THR A 10 7.07 5.62 -2.14
C THR A 10 8.10 4.56 -2.55
N PHE A 11 7.70 3.30 -2.41
CA PHE A 11 8.39 2.13 -2.95
C PHE A 11 9.90 2.07 -2.63
N PHE A 12 10.78 1.90 -3.63
CA PHE A 12 12.23 1.90 -3.42
C PHE A 12 12.82 3.30 -3.18
N GLY A 13 12.12 4.38 -3.56
CA GLY A 13 12.53 5.75 -3.25
C GLY A 13 12.58 6.02 -1.75
N ARG A 14 11.62 5.49 -0.99
CA ARG A 14 11.59 5.60 0.48
C ARG A 14 12.78 4.90 1.13
N ARG A 15 13.15 3.72 0.61
CA ARG A 15 14.31 2.94 1.08
C ARG A 15 15.61 3.67 0.79
N LEU A 16 15.76 4.24 -0.41
CA LEU A 16 16.90 5.06 -0.77
C LEU A 16 17.09 6.21 0.23
N VAL A 17 16.03 6.94 0.59
CA VAL A 17 16.11 8.02 1.58
C VAL A 17 16.61 7.51 2.93
N HIS A 18 16.11 6.36 3.41
CA HIS A 18 16.63 5.76 4.66
C HIS A 18 18.12 5.42 4.59
N LEU A 19 18.61 4.85 3.48
CA LEU A 19 20.03 4.55 3.28
C LEU A 19 20.88 5.82 3.28
N LEU A 20 20.44 6.87 2.60
CA LEU A 20 21.13 8.15 2.54
C LEU A 20 21.20 8.83 3.92
N LEU A 21 20.12 8.76 4.71
CA LEU A 21 20.08 9.27 6.08
C LEU A 21 21.00 8.45 7.01
N SER A 22 21.03 7.13 6.84
CA SER A 22 21.91 6.24 7.61
C SER A 22 23.40 6.55 7.37
N ASP A 23 23.75 7.00 6.17
CA ASP A 23 25.10 7.49 5.83
C ASP A 23 25.36 8.95 6.28
N GLY A 24 24.43 9.55 7.04
CA GLY A 24 24.57 10.88 7.62
C GLY A 24 24.51 12.02 6.61
N HIS A 25 23.84 11.83 5.47
CA HIS A 25 23.69 12.89 4.46
C HIS A 25 22.60 13.89 4.82
N ASP A 26 22.75 15.14 4.34
CA ASP A 26 21.70 16.16 4.38
C ASP A 26 20.74 15.91 3.21
N VAL A 27 19.56 15.35 3.51
CA VAL A 27 18.60 14.90 2.52
C VAL A 27 17.42 15.86 2.43
N THR A 28 17.16 16.34 1.21
CA THR A 28 15.93 17.03 0.83
C THR A 28 15.05 16.09 -0.01
N ILE A 29 13.80 15.92 0.38
CA ILE A 29 12.79 15.25 -0.45
C ILE A 29 11.86 16.28 -1.09
N ALA A 30 11.54 16.07 -2.35
CA ALA A 30 10.69 16.95 -3.13
C ALA A 30 9.55 16.16 -3.79
N THR A 31 8.31 16.48 -3.40
CA THR A 31 7.11 15.76 -3.84
C THR A 31 5.90 16.68 -3.96
N ARG A 32 4.79 16.18 -4.51
CA ARG A 32 3.50 16.90 -4.52
C ARG A 32 2.81 16.94 -3.15
N GLY A 33 3.37 16.30 -2.11
CA GLY A 33 2.77 16.23 -0.78
C GLY A 33 1.48 15.37 -0.70
N GLN A 34 1.27 14.46 -1.66
CA GLN A 34 0.10 13.58 -1.72
C GLN A 34 0.26 12.32 -0.85
N THR A 35 1.50 11.83 -0.73
CA THR A 35 1.81 10.62 0.06
C THR A 35 2.55 11.03 1.32
N PRO A 36 2.07 10.66 2.52
CA PRO A 36 2.79 10.90 3.76
C PRO A 36 4.06 10.04 3.81
N ASP A 37 5.10 10.56 4.43
CA ASP A 37 6.34 9.84 4.72
C ASP A 37 6.52 9.66 6.23
N ASN A 38 7.45 8.78 6.62
CA ASN A 38 7.73 8.47 8.03
C ASN A 38 9.14 8.90 8.47
N PHE A 39 9.73 9.89 7.80
CA PHE A 39 11.11 10.32 8.09
C PHE A 39 11.24 11.27 9.28
N GLY A 40 10.13 11.69 9.90
CA GLY A 40 10.14 12.67 11.00
C GLY A 40 10.87 13.95 10.60
N ASP A 41 11.64 14.56 11.50
CA ASP A 41 12.39 15.78 11.21
C ASP A 41 13.76 15.53 10.53
N ALA A 42 14.04 14.29 10.10
CA ALA A 42 15.34 13.92 9.54
C ALA A 42 15.56 14.39 8.09
N VAL A 43 14.52 14.85 7.39
CA VAL A 43 14.61 15.34 6.01
C VAL A 43 14.05 16.74 5.86
N ASN A 44 14.66 17.51 4.97
CA ASN A 44 14.07 18.75 4.46
C ASN A 44 12.96 18.41 3.46
N ARG A 45 11.77 19.01 3.60
CA ARG A 45 10.62 18.74 2.71
C ARG A 45 10.28 19.93 1.85
N ILE A 46 10.21 19.71 0.54
CA ILE A 46 9.78 20.71 -0.44
C ILE A 46 8.56 20.18 -1.19
N LYS A 47 7.46 20.95 -1.15
CA LYS A 47 6.25 20.63 -1.91
C LYS A 47 6.34 21.29 -3.28
N VAL A 48 6.45 20.47 -4.33
CA VAL A 48 6.62 20.94 -5.71
C VAL A 48 6.08 19.91 -6.69
N ASP A 49 5.43 20.38 -7.76
CA ASP A 49 5.17 19.56 -8.93
C ASP A 49 6.36 19.69 -9.87
N ARG A 50 7.07 18.59 -10.12
CA ARG A 50 8.29 18.63 -10.92
C ARG A 50 8.00 19.11 -12.35
N THR A 51 6.81 18.82 -12.88
CA THR A 51 6.44 19.20 -14.25
C THR A 51 6.20 20.70 -14.40
N ASN A 52 6.09 21.44 -13.29
CA ASN A 52 5.97 22.88 -13.27
C ASN A 52 7.37 23.53 -13.18
N GLN A 53 7.83 24.07 -14.32
CA GLN A 53 9.15 24.69 -14.43
C GLN A 53 9.36 25.87 -13.47
N ASP A 54 8.37 26.76 -13.34
CA ASP A 54 8.48 27.96 -12.52
C ASP A 54 8.57 27.58 -11.03
N ALA A 55 7.73 26.64 -10.58
CA ALA A 55 7.77 26.12 -9.22
C ALA A 55 9.09 25.40 -8.90
N MET A 56 9.63 24.64 -9.86
CA MET A 56 10.96 24.01 -9.73
C MET A 56 12.07 25.07 -9.65
N MET A 57 11.99 26.13 -10.44
CA MET A 57 12.96 27.23 -10.42
C MET A 57 12.90 28.01 -9.10
N GLU A 58 11.70 28.29 -8.59
CA GLU A 58 11.52 28.93 -7.29
C GLU A 58 12.12 28.09 -6.15
N ALA A 59 11.84 26.78 -6.15
CA ALA A 59 12.27 25.87 -5.09
C ALA A 59 13.78 25.58 -5.11
N PHE A 60 14.39 25.41 -6.28
CA PHE A 60 15.76 24.89 -6.40
C PHE A 60 16.71 25.80 -7.18
N GLY A 61 16.20 26.82 -7.85
CA GLY A 61 16.97 27.70 -8.73
C GLY A 61 17.99 28.58 -8.03
N ASN A 62 18.15 28.50 -6.71
CA ASN A 62 19.25 29.11 -5.95
C ASN A 62 19.94 28.11 -5.00
N CYS A 63 19.64 26.82 -5.14
CA CYS A 63 20.15 25.77 -4.28
C CYS A 63 21.28 25.01 -4.97
N TYR A 64 22.25 24.55 -4.17
CA TYR A 64 23.29 23.62 -4.60
C TYR A 64 23.03 22.23 -4.00
N TYR A 65 23.28 21.17 -4.78
CA TYR A 65 23.23 19.77 -4.36
C TYR A 65 24.43 18.99 -4.90
N ASP A 66 25.01 18.10 -4.10
CA ASP A 66 26.04 17.18 -4.60
C ASP A 66 25.41 16.12 -5.51
N VAL A 67 24.23 15.60 -5.16
CA VAL A 67 23.54 14.56 -5.93
C VAL A 67 22.06 14.90 -6.03
N VAL A 68 21.50 14.81 -7.25
CA VAL A 68 20.05 14.81 -7.47
C VAL A 68 19.64 13.42 -7.94
N TYR A 69 18.75 12.78 -7.20
CA TYR A 69 18.04 11.58 -7.64
C TYR A 69 16.68 11.98 -8.20
N ASP A 70 16.43 11.67 -9.47
CA ASP A 70 15.13 11.90 -10.10
C ASP A 70 14.42 10.58 -10.40
N GLN A 71 13.55 10.20 -9.47
CA GLN A 71 12.74 8.98 -9.54
C GLN A 71 11.51 9.15 -10.42
N ILE A 72 11.17 10.39 -10.75
CA ILE A 72 9.91 10.71 -11.40
C ILE A 72 10.10 11.30 -12.79
N CYS A 73 11.31 11.33 -13.38
CA CYS A 73 11.61 11.72 -14.79
C CYS A 73 10.97 10.81 -15.82
N PHE A 74 10.00 11.28 -16.60
CA PHE A 74 9.26 10.43 -17.52
C PHE A 74 9.47 10.76 -19.00
N ASN A 75 9.87 11.98 -19.35
CA ASN A 75 9.93 12.42 -20.75
C ASN A 75 11.00 13.52 -20.98
N PRO A 76 11.30 13.95 -22.22
CA PRO A 76 12.37 14.93 -22.46
C PRO A 76 12.02 16.35 -22.00
N LYS A 77 10.73 16.71 -21.87
CA LYS A 77 10.33 18.02 -21.29
C LYS A 77 10.72 18.09 -19.82
N ASP A 78 10.58 16.99 -19.10
CA ASP A 78 11.03 16.85 -17.73
C ASP A 78 12.55 17.03 -17.60
N ALA A 79 13.30 16.35 -18.47
CA ALA A 79 14.76 16.48 -18.53
C ALA A 79 15.19 17.92 -18.84
N LYS A 80 14.47 18.61 -19.74
CA LYS A 80 14.68 20.04 -20.02
C LYS A 80 14.50 20.92 -18.79
N ILE A 81 13.43 20.72 -18.02
CA ILE A 81 13.21 21.45 -16.78
C ILE A 81 14.37 21.23 -15.81
N ALA A 82 14.81 19.99 -15.62
CA ALA A 82 15.94 19.68 -14.74
C ALA A 82 17.22 20.42 -15.16
N LEU A 83 17.56 20.43 -16.46
CA LEU A 83 18.73 21.16 -16.96
C LEU A 83 18.65 22.67 -16.67
N GLN A 84 17.48 23.28 -16.91
CA GLN A 84 17.27 24.71 -16.70
C GLN A 84 17.31 25.09 -15.21
N VAL A 85 16.71 24.25 -14.36
CA VAL A 85 16.59 24.50 -12.92
C VAL A 85 17.90 24.26 -12.20
N PHE A 86 18.62 23.17 -12.50
CA PHE A 86 19.84 22.84 -11.76
C PHE A 86 21.08 23.50 -12.37
N GLY A 87 21.20 23.54 -13.70
CA GLY A 87 22.36 24.11 -14.38
C GLY A 87 23.68 23.58 -13.81
N ASN A 88 24.63 24.47 -13.55
CA ASN A 88 25.93 24.11 -12.97
C ASN A 88 25.93 24.00 -11.42
N ARG A 89 24.76 23.96 -10.77
CA ARG A 89 24.64 23.93 -9.30
C ARG A 89 24.52 22.53 -8.73
N ILE A 90 24.74 21.51 -9.55
CA ILE A 90 24.78 20.13 -9.12
C ILE A 90 26.04 19.44 -9.60
N LYS A 91 26.60 18.52 -8.79
CA LYS A 91 27.76 17.73 -9.21
C LYS A 91 27.37 16.53 -10.06
N ARG A 92 26.20 15.93 -9.84
CA ARG A 92 25.72 14.80 -10.64
C ARG A 92 24.21 14.63 -10.56
N TYR A 93 23.66 13.97 -11.59
CA TYR A 93 22.26 13.63 -11.71
C TYR A 93 22.08 12.12 -11.89
N VAL A 94 21.29 11.51 -11.02
CA VAL A 94 20.91 10.10 -11.12
C VAL A 94 19.47 10.05 -11.61
N LEU A 95 19.32 9.74 -12.89
CA LEU A 95 18.05 9.51 -13.55
C LEU A 95 17.61 8.06 -13.29
N THR A 96 16.46 7.87 -12.66
CA THR A 96 15.81 6.57 -12.63
C THR A 96 15.10 6.32 -13.95
N SER A 97 15.81 5.64 -14.84
CA SER A 97 15.27 5.15 -16.11
C SER A 97 14.59 3.78 -15.91
N SER A 98 14.39 3.04 -17.00
CA SER A 98 13.60 1.81 -17.03
C SER A 98 14.17 0.84 -18.05
N MET A 99 14.01 -0.47 -17.82
CA MET A 99 14.27 -1.47 -18.86
C MET A 99 13.46 -1.23 -20.14
N ALA A 100 12.33 -0.53 -20.05
CA ALA A 100 11.44 -0.24 -21.17
C ALA A 100 12.10 0.61 -22.28
N VAL A 101 13.29 1.16 -22.04
CA VAL A 101 14.06 1.82 -23.10
C VAL A 101 14.52 0.85 -24.18
N TYR A 102 14.70 -0.43 -23.84
CA TYR A 102 15.13 -1.46 -24.78
C TYR A 102 13.97 -2.00 -25.61
N ASN A 103 14.28 -2.34 -26.85
CA ASN A 103 13.41 -3.20 -27.64
C ASN A 103 13.46 -4.63 -27.11
N SER A 104 12.32 -5.31 -27.09
CA SER A 104 12.25 -6.74 -26.77
C SER A 104 13.05 -7.56 -27.79
N LYS A 105 13.83 -8.54 -27.32
CA LYS A 105 14.55 -9.49 -28.17
C LYS A 105 14.75 -10.82 -27.45
N ASP A 106 14.88 -11.90 -28.21
CA ASP A 106 15.10 -13.26 -27.65
C ASP A 106 16.55 -13.53 -27.22
N ALA A 107 17.35 -12.48 -27.07
CA ALA A 107 18.73 -12.53 -26.59
C ALA A 107 18.90 -11.71 -25.30
N GLU A 108 20.02 -11.89 -24.62
CA GLU A 108 20.37 -11.05 -23.47
C GLU A 108 20.61 -9.61 -23.90
N ILE A 109 20.15 -8.67 -23.08
CA ILE A 109 20.22 -7.23 -23.32
C ILE A 109 21.29 -6.62 -22.41
N THR A 110 22.18 -5.84 -22.99
CA THR A 110 23.18 -5.05 -22.29
C THR A 110 22.89 -3.57 -22.47
N GLU A 111 23.59 -2.71 -21.76
CA GLU A 111 23.43 -1.26 -21.91
C GLU A 111 23.73 -0.74 -23.32
N ASP A 112 24.52 -1.48 -24.10
CA ASP A 112 24.93 -1.09 -25.45
C ASP A 112 23.83 -1.35 -26.50
N ASP A 113 22.74 -2.05 -26.12
CA ASP A 113 21.56 -2.23 -26.95
C ASP A 113 20.68 -0.97 -27.06
N PHE A 114 20.95 0.06 -26.26
CA PHE A 114 20.34 1.38 -26.40
C PHE A 114 21.34 2.48 -26.06
N ILE A 115 21.78 3.22 -27.08
CA ILE A 115 22.74 4.32 -26.95
C ILE A 115 21.98 5.66 -27.00
N PRO A 116 21.79 6.35 -25.86
CA PRO A 116 20.93 7.53 -25.79
C PRO A 116 21.45 8.72 -26.61
N GLU A 117 22.77 8.87 -26.75
CA GLU A 117 23.41 9.91 -27.56
C GLU A 117 23.03 9.83 -29.05
N GLN A 118 22.69 8.62 -29.51
CA GLN A 118 22.32 8.35 -30.91
C GLN A 118 20.81 8.42 -31.14
N TYR A 119 20.02 8.61 -30.07
CA TYR A 119 18.56 8.62 -30.16
C TYR A 119 17.99 10.03 -30.35
N GLY A 120 16.87 10.12 -31.06
CA GLY A 120 16.14 11.35 -31.27
C GLY A 120 15.32 11.75 -30.04
N TYR A 121 14.96 13.02 -29.93
CA TYR A 121 13.94 13.48 -29.00
C TYR A 121 13.09 14.56 -29.68
N ASP A 122 11.83 14.65 -29.28
CA ASP A 122 10.88 15.64 -29.76
C ASP A 122 10.21 16.29 -28.55
N LEU A 123 10.37 17.62 -28.41
CA LEU A 123 9.81 18.39 -27.30
C LEU A 123 8.38 18.90 -27.61
N ASP A 124 7.88 18.72 -28.82
CA ASP A 124 6.57 19.22 -29.24
C ASP A 124 5.46 18.17 -29.03
N VAL A 125 5.83 16.91 -28.77
CA VAL A 125 4.91 15.82 -28.45
C VAL A 125 4.06 16.16 -27.22
N GLN A 126 2.74 16.12 -27.36
CA GLN A 126 1.79 16.41 -26.27
C GLN A 126 1.82 15.34 -25.17
N LYS A 127 1.87 14.06 -25.57
CA LYS A 127 1.86 12.92 -24.65
C LYS A 127 2.77 11.83 -25.19
N TYR A 128 3.70 11.39 -24.35
CA TYR A 128 4.62 10.29 -24.66
C TYR A 128 4.02 8.98 -24.16
N ASP A 129 4.23 7.91 -24.93
CA ASP A 129 4.21 6.57 -24.35
C ASP A 129 5.30 6.44 -23.28
N TYR A 130 5.11 5.57 -22.28
CA TYR A 130 6.06 5.44 -21.17
C TYR A 130 7.47 5.05 -21.64
N ALA A 131 7.58 4.05 -22.52
CA ALA A 131 8.87 3.59 -23.02
C ALA A 131 9.55 4.69 -23.86
N GLU A 132 8.77 5.35 -24.71
CA GLU A 132 9.28 6.41 -25.57
C GLU A 132 9.70 7.66 -24.79
N GLY A 133 8.91 8.05 -23.80
CA GLY A 133 9.25 9.15 -22.90
C GLY A 133 10.59 8.90 -22.20
N LYS A 134 10.80 7.68 -21.67
CA LYS A 134 12.07 7.31 -21.02
C LYS A 134 13.26 7.34 -21.99
N ARG A 135 13.12 6.79 -23.20
CA ARG A 135 14.18 6.85 -24.23
C ARG A 135 14.56 8.28 -24.55
N GLN A 136 13.58 9.14 -24.82
CA GLN A 136 13.81 10.53 -25.17
C GLN A 136 14.34 11.35 -23.98
N ALA A 137 13.95 11.02 -22.74
CA ALA A 137 14.52 11.64 -21.55
C ALA A 137 16.02 11.34 -21.43
N GLU A 138 16.43 10.07 -21.57
CA GLU A 138 17.86 9.71 -21.62
C GLU A 138 18.56 10.47 -22.75
N ALA A 139 18.02 10.43 -23.98
CA ALA A 139 18.59 11.10 -25.13
C ALA A 139 18.78 12.60 -24.91
N TYR A 140 17.80 13.27 -24.28
CA TYR A 140 17.88 14.67 -23.97
C TYR A 140 18.99 14.98 -22.95
N PHE A 141 19.09 14.21 -21.87
CA PHE A 141 20.15 14.38 -20.88
C PHE A 141 21.54 14.15 -21.48
N PHE A 142 21.79 13.03 -22.14
CA PHE A 142 23.12 12.68 -22.64
C PHE A 142 23.60 13.60 -23.78
N ARG A 143 22.69 14.30 -24.46
CA ARG A 143 23.05 15.25 -25.52
C ARG A 143 23.21 16.69 -25.05
N ASN A 144 22.61 17.07 -23.91
CA ASN A 144 22.49 18.48 -23.54
C ASN A 144 22.96 18.80 -22.10
N ALA A 145 23.11 17.80 -21.22
CA ALA A 145 23.43 18.06 -19.81
C ALA A 145 24.82 18.69 -19.65
N VAL A 146 24.91 19.66 -18.75
CA VAL A 146 26.17 20.34 -18.37
C VAL A 146 26.77 19.77 -17.08
N PHE A 147 26.20 18.67 -16.58
CA PHE A 147 26.61 17.94 -15.40
C PHE A 147 26.62 16.44 -15.71
N PRO A 148 27.45 15.64 -15.01
CA PRO A 148 27.44 14.19 -15.09
C PRO A 148 26.05 13.57 -14.87
N VAL A 149 25.64 12.66 -15.77
CA VAL A 149 24.36 11.93 -15.68
C VAL A 149 24.60 10.43 -15.61
N VAL A 150 23.91 9.77 -14.68
CA VAL A 150 23.74 8.32 -14.67
C VAL A 150 22.28 8.00 -14.97
N ALA A 151 22.04 7.18 -15.99
CA ALA A 151 20.71 6.64 -16.27
C ALA A 151 20.64 5.20 -15.76
N VAL A 152 19.96 5.02 -14.63
CA VAL A 152 19.76 3.71 -13.98
C VAL A 152 18.55 3.05 -14.60
N ARG A 153 18.75 2.05 -15.47
CA ARG A 153 17.70 1.30 -16.16
C ARG A 153 17.20 0.18 -15.26
N VAL A 154 16.16 0.49 -14.48
CA VAL A 154 15.62 -0.41 -13.46
C VAL A 154 14.81 -1.54 -14.11
N ALA A 155 15.05 -2.77 -13.67
CA ALA A 155 14.31 -3.94 -14.10
C ALA A 155 12.86 -3.97 -13.54
N MET A 156 12.12 -5.07 -13.74
CA MET A 156 10.74 -5.16 -13.29
C MET A 156 10.76 -5.23 -11.77
N VAL A 157 10.30 -4.16 -11.12
CA VAL A 157 10.43 -4.07 -9.67
C VAL A 157 9.38 -4.93 -8.99
N VAL A 158 9.83 -5.77 -8.08
CA VAL A 158 9.03 -6.65 -7.22
C VAL A 158 9.29 -6.35 -5.75
N SER A 159 8.27 -6.50 -4.91
CA SER A 159 8.39 -6.39 -3.45
C SER A 159 7.26 -7.15 -2.76
N GLY A 160 7.49 -7.67 -1.54
CA GLY A 160 6.47 -8.33 -0.74
C GLY A 160 5.59 -7.34 0.06
N THR A 161 6.22 -6.57 0.95
CA THR A 161 5.50 -5.74 1.95
C THR A 161 5.16 -4.32 1.51
N ASP A 162 5.95 -3.71 0.64
CA ASP A 162 5.80 -2.29 0.24
C ASP A 162 5.41 -2.11 -1.24
N ASP A 163 4.97 -3.18 -1.91
CA ASP A 163 4.45 -3.10 -3.28
C ASP A 163 3.01 -2.56 -3.30
N TYR A 164 2.88 -1.25 -3.54
CA TYR A 164 1.57 -0.60 -3.70
C TYR A 164 0.81 -1.07 -4.94
N THR A 165 1.47 -1.75 -5.89
CA THR A 165 0.82 -2.27 -7.10
C THR A 165 0.08 -3.59 -6.84
N GLY A 166 0.42 -4.30 -5.75
CA GLY A 166 -0.17 -5.59 -5.38
C GLY A 166 0.13 -6.72 -6.39
N ARG A 167 1.04 -6.50 -7.35
CA ARG A 167 1.26 -7.44 -8.46
C ARG A 167 1.94 -8.71 -7.97
N PHE A 168 2.95 -8.62 -7.11
CA PHE A 168 3.59 -9.82 -6.55
C PHE A 168 2.65 -10.56 -5.58
N ASP A 169 1.95 -9.82 -4.71
CA ASP A 169 0.94 -10.35 -3.78
C ASP A 169 -0.15 -11.16 -4.51
N TYR A 170 -0.60 -10.70 -5.69
CA TYR A 170 -1.52 -11.43 -6.56
C TYR A 170 -1.02 -12.86 -6.88
N TYR A 171 0.24 -13.01 -7.31
CA TYR A 171 0.79 -14.32 -7.66
C TYR A 171 0.88 -15.22 -6.45
N VAL A 172 1.43 -14.72 -5.34
CA VAL A 172 1.56 -15.51 -4.12
C VAL A 172 0.18 -15.97 -3.63
N LYS A 173 -0.86 -15.09 -3.68
CA LYS A 173 -2.23 -15.46 -3.25
C LYS A 173 -2.82 -16.53 -4.15
N HIS A 174 -2.69 -16.38 -5.47
CA HIS A 174 -3.26 -17.36 -6.40
C HIS A 174 -2.61 -18.72 -6.26
N VAL A 175 -1.29 -18.78 -6.07
CA VAL A 175 -0.59 -20.04 -5.83
C VAL A 175 -1.01 -20.63 -4.47
N ALA A 176 -1.00 -19.84 -3.39
CA ALA A 176 -1.38 -20.30 -2.05
C ALA A 176 -2.82 -20.84 -1.98
N GLU A 177 -3.74 -20.19 -2.68
CA GLU A 177 -5.16 -20.56 -2.72
C GLU A 177 -5.51 -21.57 -3.83
N HIS A 178 -4.50 -22.05 -4.56
CA HIS A 178 -4.67 -22.96 -5.69
C HIS A 178 -5.67 -22.45 -6.75
N LYS A 179 -5.62 -21.14 -7.03
CA LYS A 179 -6.40 -20.46 -8.08
C LYS A 179 -5.61 -20.41 -9.38
N SER A 180 -6.33 -20.52 -10.50
CA SER A 180 -5.72 -20.46 -11.84
C SER A 180 -5.25 -19.05 -12.20
N ILE A 181 -4.05 -18.96 -12.76
CA ILE A 181 -3.39 -17.72 -13.20
C ILE A 181 -3.42 -17.65 -14.72
N GLY A 182 -3.87 -16.52 -15.28
CA GLY A 182 -3.91 -16.31 -16.72
C GLY A 182 -2.52 -16.05 -17.30
N VAL A 183 -2.10 -16.89 -18.25
CA VAL A 183 -0.81 -16.79 -18.94
C VAL A 183 -1.01 -16.72 -20.46
N LEU A 184 0.01 -16.24 -21.16
CA LEU A 184 0.05 -16.27 -22.62
C LEU A 184 0.46 -17.67 -23.10
N GLU A 185 0.11 -18.01 -24.35
CA GLU A 185 0.52 -19.28 -24.96
C GLU A 185 2.04 -19.40 -25.13
N VAL A 186 2.70 -18.27 -25.38
CA VAL A 186 4.15 -18.17 -25.50
C VAL A 186 4.70 -17.50 -24.25
N GLU A 187 5.70 -18.13 -23.64
CA GLU A 187 6.39 -17.58 -22.49
C GLU A 187 7.36 -16.46 -22.90
N HIS A 188 7.35 -15.38 -22.13
CA HIS A 188 8.22 -14.22 -22.32
C HIS A 188 9.01 -13.95 -21.04
N PRO A 189 10.23 -14.51 -20.93
CA PRO A 189 11.06 -14.29 -19.74
C PRO A 189 11.50 -12.83 -19.59
N ILE A 190 11.43 -12.33 -18.36
CA ILE A 190 11.89 -10.98 -18.01
C ILE A 190 12.76 -11.01 -16.76
N THR A 191 13.65 -10.02 -16.66
CA THR A 191 14.48 -9.80 -15.47
C THR A 191 13.72 -8.98 -14.42
N TYR A 192 13.89 -9.32 -13.15
CA TYR A 192 13.29 -8.62 -12.02
C TYR A 192 14.35 -7.90 -11.19
N VAL A 193 13.91 -6.94 -10.38
CA VAL A 193 14.73 -6.36 -9.31
C VAL A 193 13.89 -6.15 -8.07
N THR A 194 14.40 -6.47 -6.88
CA THR A 194 13.62 -6.13 -5.68
C THR A 194 13.64 -4.62 -5.42
N ALA A 195 12.61 -4.11 -4.73
CA ALA A 195 12.62 -2.73 -4.27
C ALA A 195 13.80 -2.42 -3.30
N TRP A 196 14.33 -3.43 -2.61
CA TRP A 196 15.51 -3.28 -1.76
C TRP A 196 16.78 -3.15 -2.60
N ASP A 197 17.01 -4.10 -3.49
CA ASP A 197 18.21 -4.12 -4.34
C ASP A 197 18.27 -2.90 -5.26
N ALA A 198 17.12 -2.43 -5.77
CA ALA A 198 17.05 -1.19 -6.55
C ALA A 198 17.47 0.04 -5.71
N ALA A 199 17.02 0.11 -4.45
CA ALA A 199 17.37 1.21 -3.55
C ALA A 199 18.85 1.19 -3.15
N GLU A 200 19.38 0.01 -2.83
CA GLU A 200 20.80 -0.18 -2.53
C GLU A 200 21.69 0.17 -3.71
N PHE A 201 21.27 -0.20 -4.93
CA PHE A 201 22.02 0.15 -6.12
C PHE A 201 21.98 1.64 -6.42
N LEU A 202 20.83 2.29 -6.27
CA LEU A 202 20.72 3.75 -6.39
C LEU A 202 21.61 4.47 -5.37
N HIS A 203 21.64 3.96 -4.14
CA HIS A 203 22.52 4.46 -3.10
C HIS A 203 23.99 4.32 -3.50
N PHE A 204 24.41 3.12 -3.90
CA PHE A 204 25.77 2.83 -4.38
C PHE A 204 26.16 3.73 -5.56
N ILE A 205 25.37 3.75 -6.63
CA ILE A 205 25.75 4.41 -7.88
C ILE A 205 25.77 5.93 -7.75
N GLY A 206 24.90 6.50 -6.90
CA GLY A 206 24.83 7.95 -6.73
C GLY A 206 25.72 8.49 -5.63
N ALA A 207 25.93 7.76 -4.53
CA ALA A 207 26.66 8.25 -3.36
C ALA A 207 28.06 7.63 -3.20
N LYS A 208 28.37 6.51 -3.86
CA LYS A 208 29.61 5.74 -3.65
C LYS A 208 30.40 5.44 -4.93
N SER A 209 29.93 5.90 -6.08
CA SER A 209 30.56 5.67 -7.39
C SER A 209 30.67 6.97 -8.16
N GLU A 210 31.73 7.12 -8.98
CA GLU A 210 31.92 8.23 -9.93
C GLU A 210 31.46 7.87 -11.35
N PHE A 211 30.78 6.74 -11.53
CA PHE A 211 30.30 6.30 -12.84
C PHE A 211 29.35 7.33 -13.48
N VAL A 212 29.44 7.46 -14.80
CA VAL A 212 28.62 8.31 -15.68
C VAL A 212 28.23 7.47 -16.90
N GLY A 213 26.97 7.53 -17.31
CA GLY A 213 26.46 6.70 -18.40
C GLY A 213 25.20 5.92 -18.05
N PRO A 214 24.66 5.17 -19.01
CA PRO A 214 23.59 4.21 -18.76
C PRO A 214 24.11 2.97 -18.01
N ILE A 215 23.29 2.44 -17.10
CA ILE A 215 23.60 1.24 -16.32
C ILE A 215 22.34 0.47 -15.92
N ASN A 216 22.36 -0.86 -16.07
CA ASN A 216 21.24 -1.73 -15.70
C ASN A 216 21.21 -2.00 -14.19
N ALA A 217 20.01 -1.99 -13.61
CA ALA A 217 19.76 -2.37 -12.22
C ALA A 217 18.79 -3.56 -12.18
N ALA A 218 19.36 -4.75 -11.99
CA ALA A 218 18.67 -6.04 -12.18
C ALA A 218 19.25 -7.11 -11.25
N ASN A 219 18.41 -7.95 -10.64
CA ASN A 219 18.88 -9.17 -9.99
C ASN A 219 19.46 -10.15 -11.01
N CYS A 220 20.31 -11.06 -10.54
CA CYS A 220 20.88 -12.11 -11.39
C CYS A 220 19.82 -13.17 -11.71
N GLY A 221 19.57 -13.40 -13.00
CA GLY A 221 18.56 -14.35 -13.49
C GLY A 221 17.29 -13.67 -14.01
N TYR A 222 16.45 -14.45 -14.67
CA TYR A 222 15.18 -14.03 -15.25
C TYR A 222 14.19 -15.18 -15.19
N PHE A 223 12.89 -14.86 -15.22
CA PHE A 223 11.83 -15.85 -15.24
C PHE A 223 10.75 -15.46 -16.22
N SER A 224 10.14 -16.48 -16.85
CA SER A 224 8.78 -16.36 -17.34
C SER A 224 7.80 -16.22 -16.17
N ILE A 225 6.55 -15.89 -16.49
CA ILE A 225 5.49 -15.82 -15.47
C ILE A 225 5.25 -17.19 -14.85
N GLN A 226 5.32 -18.26 -15.65
CA GLN A 226 5.12 -19.62 -15.17
C GLN A 226 6.27 -20.05 -14.26
N GLU A 227 7.52 -19.79 -14.65
CA GLU A 227 8.69 -20.04 -13.81
C GLU A 227 8.62 -19.27 -12.49
N LEU A 228 8.23 -17.99 -12.51
CA LEU A 228 8.01 -17.21 -11.28
C LEU A 228 6.95 -17.87 -10.38
N CYS A 229 5.85 -18.36 -10.95
CA CYS A 229 4.80 -19.04 -10.18
C CYS A 229 5.28 -20.39 -9.62
N TYR A 230 6.15 -21.10 -10.32
CA TYR A 230 6.76 -22.33 -9.81
C TYR A 230 7.72 -22.04 -8.64
N GLU A 231 8.56 -21.00 -8.72
CA GLU A 231 9.42 -20.58 -7.60
C GLU A 231 8.61 -20.20 -6.36
N ILE A 232 7.48 -19.51 -6.56
CA ILE A 232 6.51 -19.23 -5.49
C ILE A 232 5.89 -20.53 -4.95
N GLY A 233 5.50 -21.44 -5.84
CA GLY A 233 4.91 -22.73 -5.50
C GLY A 233 5.83 -23.61 -4.66
N ASP A 234 7.12 -23.64 -4.99
CA ASP A 234 8.12 -24.36 -4.22
C ASP A 234 8.26 -23.81 -2.79
N CYS A 235 8.21 -22.47 -2.64
CA CYS A 235 8.21 -21.82 -1.34
C CYS A 235 6.95 -22.12 -0.51
N LEU A 236 5.80 -22.29 -1.18
CA LEU A 236 4.50 -22.55 -0.54
C LEU A 236 4.14 -24.04 -0.48
N HIS A 237 5.01 -24.92 -0.98
CA HIS A 237 4.73 -26.35 -1.17
C HIS A 237 3.41 -26.63 -1.91
N THR A 238 3.12 -25.82 -2.93
CA THR A 238 1.87 -25.87 -3.70
C THR A 238 2.15 -25.76 -5.20
N THR A 239 1.49 -26.57 -6.03
CA THR A 239 1.64 -26.49 -7.49
C THR A 239 0.77 -25.35 -8.04
N PRO A 240 1.33 -24.41 -8.83
CA PRO A 240 0.54 -23.35 -9.47
C PRO A 240 -0.39 -23.91 -10.56
N LEU A 241 -1.55 -23.27 -10.74
CA LEU A 241 -2.49 -23.57 -11.81
C LEU A 241 -2.50 -22.45 -12.85
N PHE A 242 -2.65 -22.81 -14.12
CA PHE A 242 -2.66 -21.85 -15.22
C PHE A 242 -3.86 -22.05 -16.14
N HIS A 243 -4.25 -20.99 -16.84
CA HIS A 243 -5.10 -21.06 -18.02
C HIS A 243 -4.53 -20.12 -19.09
N VAL A 244 -4.65 -20.50 -20.35
CA VAL A 244 -4.17 -19.69 -21.47
C VAL A 244 -5.24 -18.65 -21.81
N GLY A 245 -4.87 -17.38 -21.77
CA GLY A 245 -5.73 -16.25 -22.14
C GLY A 245 -5.15 -15.45 -23.32
N ARG A 246 -5.98 -14.63 -23.96
CA ARG A 246 -5.51 -13.66 -24.97
C ARG A 246 -5.07 -12.37 -24.30
N HIS A 247 -4.09 -11.68 -24.90
CA HIS A 247 -3.47 -10.44 -24.38
C HIS A 247 -4.45 -9.36 -23.91
N GLU A 248 -5.63 -9.28 -24.51
CA GLU A 248 -6.66 -8.27 -24.22
C GLU A 248 -7.67 -8.69 -23.13
N GLU A 249 -7.55 -9.90 -22.57
CA GLU A 249 -8.49 -10.43 -21.58
C GLU A 249 -8.16 -9.97 -20.15
N GLN A 250 -9.18 -9.55 -19.40
CA GLN A 250 -9.05 -9.13 -18.00
C GLN A 250 -8.59 -10.25 -17.05
N THR A 251 -8.57 -11.50 -17.52
CA THR A 251 -8.18 -12.69 -16.77
C THR A 251 -6.67 -12.94 -16.75
N LEU A 252 -5.89 -12.18 -17.54
CA LEU A 252 -4.44 -12.32 -17.58
C LEU A 252 -3.75 -11.81 -16.32
N SER A 253 -2.60 -12.43 -16.02
CA SER A 253 -1.81 -12.04 -14.86
C SER A 253 -1.22 -10.61 -15.02
N PRO A 254 -0.93 -9.91 -13.91
CA PRO A 254 -0.47 -8.52 -13.96
C PRO A 254 0.83 -8.27 -14.74
N TYR A 255 1.68 -9.28 -14.92
CA TYR A 255 2.89 -9.21 -15.75
C TYR A 255 2.69 -9.72 -17.19
N ALA A 256 1.59 -10.40 -17.49
CA ALA A 256 1.28 -10.91 -18.84
C ALA A 256 0.81 -9.82 -19.82
N MET A 257 0.63 -8.58 -19.36
CA MET A 257 0.26 -7.43 -20.19
C MET A 257 1.36 -7.02 -21.18
N PHE A 258 2.54 -7.63 -21.14
CA PHE A 258 3.68 -7.27 -21.97
C PHE A 258 4.30 -8.54 -22.59
N PRO A 259 4.00 -8.89 -23.86
CA PRO A 259 4.60 -10.04 -24.53
C PRO A 259 6.03 -9.74 -24.96
N TYR A 260 6.87 -9.32 -24.00
CA TYR A 260 8.24 -8.87 -24.22
C TYR A 260 9.23 -9.76 -23.49
N THR A 261 10.22 -10.23 -24.23
CA THR A 261 11.39 -10.90 -23.68
C THR A 261 12.43 -9.83 -23.34
N TRP A 262 12.66 -9.61 -22.05
CA TRP A 262 13.59 -8.60 -21.53
C TRP A 262 14.56 -9.20 -20.50
N LYS A 263 15.56 -9.90 -21.02
CA LYS A 263 16.64 -10.53 -20.25
C LYS A 263 17.81 -9.56 -20.10
N ILE A 264 17.65 -8.52 -19.28
CA ILE A 264 18.71 -7.50 -19.10
C ILE A 264 19.81 -8.03 -18.15
N LEU A 265 21.07 -7.76 -18.50
CA LEU A 265 22.25 -8.15 -17.72
C LEU A 265 22.77 -6.98 -16.87
N ASN A 266 23.44 -7.30 -15.76
CA ASN A 266 23.98 -6.34 -14.79
C ASN A 266 25.52 -6.37 -14.71
N ALA A 267 26.20 -6.90 -15.74
CA ALA A 267 27.66 -7.06 -15.73
C ALA A 267 28.44 -5.75 -15.50
N ARG A 268 27.89 -4.61 -15.96
CA ARG A 268 28.45 -3.29 -15.72
C ARG A 268 28.35 -2.84 -14.26
N ALA A 269 27.29 -3.21 -13.55
CA ALA A 269 27.19 -2.98 -12.11
C ALA A 269 28.22 -3.83 -11.34
N ALA A 270 28.37 -5.10 -11.72
CA ALA A 270 29.33 -6.01 -11.13
C ALA A 270 30.79 -5.53 -11.32
N SER A 271 31.13 -5.00 -12.50
CA SER A 271 32.49 -4.47 -12.75
C SER A 271 32.82 -3.22 -11.94
N LEU A 272 31.80 -2.50 -11.45
CA LEU A 272 31.95 -1.38 -10.51
C LEU A 272 32.02 -1.84 -9.05
N GLY A 273 31.89 -3.14 -8.76
CA GLY A 273 31.94 -3.70 -7.42
C GLY A 273 30.58 -3.80 -6.71
N PHE A 274 29.46 -3.70 -7.45
CA PHE A 274 28.12 -3.96 -6.90
C PHE A 274 27.56 -5.27 -7.45
N GLU A 275 27.37 -6.25 -6.58
CA GLU A 275 26.80 -7.54 -6.93
C GLU A 275 25.33 -7.60 -6.52
N PHE A 276 24.44 -7.73 -7.51
CA PHE A 276 23.04 -8.01 -7.22
C PHE A 276 22.86 -9.49 -6.84
N PRO A 277 21.98 -9.80 -5.86
CA PRO A 277 21.72 -11.19 -5.50
C PRO A 277 20.95 -11.94 -6.61
N PRO A 278 21.03 -13.29 -6.64
CA PRO A 278 20.16 -14.12 -7.46
C PRO A 278 18.68 -13.89 -7.10
N ILE A 279 17.83 -13.77 -8.12
CA ILE A 279 16.42 -13.43 -7.93
C ILE A 279 15.64 -14.51 -7.14
N GLN A 280 16.01 -15.79 -7.26
CA GLN A 280 15.42 -16.92 -6.53
C GLN A 280 15.44 -16.68 -5.01
N LYS A 281 16.58 -16.23 -4.49
CA LYS A 281 16.75 -15.94 -3.06
C LYS A 281 15.81 -14.83 -2.60
N SER A 282 15.67 -13.80 -3.44
CA SER A 282 14.79 -12.68 -3.18
C SER A 282 13.31 -13.07 -3.23
N ILE A 283 12.91 -13.95 -4.16
CA ILE A 283 11.53 -14.46 -4.24
C ILE A 283 11.14 -15.16 -2.93
N SER A 284 11.99 -16.04 -2.41
CA SER A 284 11.70 -16.78 -1.17
C SER A 284 11.40 -15.84 0.01
N LEU A 285 12.22 -14.79 0.18
CA LEU A 285 11.98 -13.78 1.23
C LEU A 285 10.69 -12.99 0.99
N MET A 286 10.41 -12.59 -0.26
CA MET A 286 9.18 -11.85 -0.58
C MET A 286 7.92 -12.71 -0.39
N VAL A 287 7.99 -14.02 -0.68
CA VAL A 287 6.89 -14.96 -0.42
C VAL A 287 6.61 -15.02 1.08
N GLN A 288 7.66 -15.15 1.92
CA GLN A 288 7.50 -15.13 3.38
C GLN A 288 6.90 -13.81 3.87
N ASP A 289 7.34 -12.68 3.32
CA ASP A 289 6.76 -11.37 3.59
C ASP A 289 5.27 -11.31 3.25
N CYS A 290 4.86 -11.78 2.07
CA CYS A 290 3.46 -11.85 1.65
C CYS A 290 2.63 -12.76 2.56
N VAL A 291 3.12 -13.98 2.84
CA VAL A 291 2.44 -14.94 3.71
C VAL A 291 2.28 -14.37 5.12
N SER A 292 3.36 -13.82 5.69
CA SER A 292 3.31 -13.23 7.03
C SER A 292 2.34 -12.05 7.12
N LYS A 293 2.17 -11.27 6.04
CA LYS A 293 1.18 -10.19 5.96
C LYS A 293 -0.26 -10.71 5.98
N TRP A 294 -0.54 -11.88 5.40
CA TRP A 294 -1.88 -12.47 5.40
C TRP A 294 -2.17 -13.31 6.64
N GLU A 295 -1.15 -13.97 7.17
CA GLU A 295 -1.25 -14.79 8.38
C GLU A 295 -1.22 -13.96 9.66
N ARG A 296 -0.78 -12.69 9.60
CA ARG A 296 -0.82 -11.80 10.77
C ARG A 296 -2.28 -11.62 11.20
N SER A 297 -2.61 -12.28 12.30
CA SER A 297 -3.95 -12.24 12.89
C SER A 297 -4.24 -10.84 13.39
N LEU A 298 -5.53 -10.49 13.45
CA LEU A 298 -5.94 -9.24 14.09
C LEU A 298 -5.42 -9.22 15.52
N LYS A 299 -5.49 -10.35 16.23
CA LYS A 299 -4.96 -10.50 17.58
C LYS A 299 -3.48 -10.13 17.69
N ASP A 300 -2.62 -10.61 16.79
CA ASP A 300 -1.19 -10.27 16.81
C ASP A 300 -0.97 -8.75 16.64
N GLU A 301 -1.76 -8.10 15.78
CA GLU A 301 -1.71 -6.64 15.62
C GLU A 301 -2.19 -5.89 16.86
N LEU A 302 -3.25 -6.35 17.50
CA LEU A 302 -3.77 -5.75 18.74
C LEU A 302 -2.78 -5.94 19.90
N ASP A 303 -2.14 -7.11 20.01
CA ASP A 303 -1.12 -7.42 21.02
C ASP A 303 0.15 -6.60 20.80
N ALA A 304 0.62 -6.46 19.55
CA ALA A 304 1.75 -5.61 19.20
C ALA A 304 1.45 -4.14 19.49
N PHE A 305 0.26 -3.64 19.11
CA PHE A 305 -0.16 -2.27 19.39
C PHE A 305 -0.20 -2.00 20.91
N GLN A 306 -0.76 -2.93 21.69
CA GLN A 306 -0.82 -2.81 23.15
C GLN A 306 0.58 -2.79 23.79
N THR A 307 1.52 -3.57 23.26
CA THR A 307 2.90 -3.60 23.74
C THR A 307 3.62 -2.28 23.48
N GLN A 308 3.41 -1.68 22.31
CA GLN A 308 4.04 -0.42 21.90
C GLN A 308 3.38 0.82 22.52
N ASN A 309 2.07 0.75 22.81
CA ASN A 309 1.26 1.90 23.26
C ASN A 309 0.70 1.65 24.66
N GLN A 310 1.60 1.56 25.65
CA GLN A 310 1.18 1.39 27.04
C GLN A 310 0.46 2.63 27.57
N MET A 311 -0.71 2.40 28.16
CA MET A 311 -1.47 3.44 28.85
C MET A 311 -0.79 3.86 30.14
N SER A 312 -1.04 5.09 30.57
CA SER A 312 -0.68 5.51 31.93
C SER A 312 -1.40 4.64 32.97
N PRO A 313 -0.82 4.45 34.17
CA PRO A 313 -1.42 3.61 35.21
C PRO A 313 -2.85 4.03 35.58
N ASP A 314 -3.12 5.33 35.67
CA ASP A 314 -4.45 5.87 35.98
C ASP A 314 -5.48 5.55 34.89
N ALA A 315 -5.09 5.63 33.61
CA ALA A 315 -5.92 5.22 32.49
C ALA A 315 -6.16 3.71 32.48
N ALA A 316 -5.13 2.90 32.73
CA ALA A 316 -5.28 1.45 32.82
C ALA A 316 -6.27 1.05 33.92
N THR A 317 -6.18 1.67 35.11
CA THR A 317 -7.13 1.46 36.21
C THR A 317 -8.55 1.91 35.85
N ALA A 318 -8.70 3.07 35.21
CA ALA A 318 -10.00 3.56 34.76
C ALA A 318 -10.65 2.62 33.73
N PHE A 319 -9.89 2.15 32.74
CA PHE A 319 -10.39 1.18 31.76
C PHE A 319 -10.77 -0.16 32.41
N ALA A 320 -9.98 -0.66 33.35
CA ALA A 320 -10.31 -1.89 34.08
C ALA A 320 -11.62 -1.73 34.87
N ARG A 321 -11.81 -0.59 35.54
CA ARG A 321 -13.04 -0.25 36.24
C ARG A 321 -14.23 -0.19 35.28
N LEU A 322 -14.10 0.52 34.15
CA LEU A 322 -15.17 0.60 33.14
C LEU A 322 -15.61 -0.79 32.69
N ILE A 323 -14.65 -1.66 32.35
CA ILE A 323 -14.95 -3.02 31.90
C ILE A 323 -15.70 -3.80 32.97
N GLN A 324 -15.29 -3.69 34.24
CA GLN A 324 -15.97 -4.37 35.34
C GLN A 324 -17.40 -3.82 35.55
N ASP A 325 -17.56 -2.49 35.60
CA ASP A 325 -18.86 -1.84 35.78
C ASP A 325 -19.84 -2.25 34.67
N LEU A 326 -19.38 -2.32 33.41
CA LEU A 326 -20.19 -2.75 32.28
C LEU A 326 -20.58 -4.24 32.34
N ARG A 327 -19.67 -5.11 32.82
CA ARG A 327 -19.99 -6.54 33.05
C ARG A 327 -21.05 -6.70 34.13
N ASP A 328 -20.90 -5.99 35.23
CA ASP A 328 -21.82 -6.08 36.38
C ASP A 328 -23.22 -5.57 36.01
N GLN A 329 -23.30 -4.56 35.12
CA GLN A 329 -24.55 -4.05 34.55
C GLN A 329 -25.15 -4.97 33.47
N GLY A 330 -24.42 -6.00 33.03
CA GLY A 330 -24.82 -6.84 31.91
C GLY A 330 -24.95 -6.08 30.60
N ALA A 331 -24.17 -5.01 30.40
CA ALA A 331 -24.12 -4.25 29.16
C ALA A 331 -23.46 -5.07 28.04
N GLY A 332 -23.83 -4.81 26.79
CA GLY A 332 -23.15 -5.42 25.64
C GLY A 332 -23.41 -6.90 25.42
N LYS A 333 -24.52 -7.45 25.96
CA LYS A 333 -24.94 -8.84 25.72
C LYS A 333 -25.07 -9.17 24.23
N GLY A 334 -25.37 -8.16 23.41
CA GLY A 334 -25.46 -8.34 21.98
C GLY A 334 -26.65 -9.23 21.57
N LEU A 335 -26.62 -9.69 20.33
CA LEU A 335 -27.47 -10.76 19.82
C LEU A 335 -26.78 -12.13 19.93
N HIS A 336 -27.59 -13.19 20.04
CA HIS A 336 -27.13 -14.57 20.09
C HIS A 336 -27.30 -15.25 18.73
N THR A 337 -26.57 -16.35 18.52
CA THR A 337 -26.81 -17.23 17.36
C THR A 337 -28.27 -17.71 17.35
N GLY A 338 -28.92 -17.58 16.20
CA GLY A 338 -30.33 -17.90 15.97
C GLY A 338 -31.27 -16.70 16.05
N ASP A 339 -30.84 -15.58 16.65
CA ASP A 339 -31.65 -14.37 16.74
C ASP A 339 -31.88 -13.77 15.34
N LYS A 340 -32.99 -13.02 15.20
CA LYS A 340 -33.18 -12.15 14.02
C LYS A 340 -32.43 -10.85 14.21
N ALA A 341 -31.62 -10.50 13.22
CA ALA A 341 -30.95 -9.22 13.18
C ALA A 341 -32.00 -8.09 13.02
N PRO A 342 -32.05 -7.11 13.93
CA PRO A 342 -32.89 -5.93 13.75
C PRO A 342 -32.56 -5.21 12.45
N ASP A 343 -33.58 -4.91 11.64
CA ASP A 343 -33.38 -4.16 10.40
C ASP A 343 -33.02 -2.69 10.69
N PHE A 344 -32.33 -2.05 9.75
CA PHE A 344 -31.98 -0.63 9.83
C PHE A 344 -31.85 -0.04 8.43
N THR A 345 -32.02 1.28 8.35
CA THR A 345 -31.61 2.09 7.20
C THR A 345 -30.72 3.21 7.74
N LEU A 346 -29.44 3.20 7.36
CA LEU A 346 -28.45 4.19 7.81
C LEU A 346 -27.77 4.84 6.60
N GLU A 347 -27.28 6.05 6.78
CA GLU A 347 -26.53 6.77 5.74
C GLU A 347 -25.07 6.30 5.71
N ASP A 348 -24.57 6.07 4.50
CA ASP A 348 -23.15 5.90 4.26
C ASP A 348 -22.40 7.25 4.27
N ALA A 349 -21.09 7.17 4.11
CA ALA A 349 -20.19 8.31 4.02
C ALA A 349 -20.54 9.36 2.95
N SER A 350 -21.33 9.00 1.93
CA SER A 350 -21.78 9.87 0.84
C SER A 350 -23.20 10.41 1.05
N GLY A 351 -23.84 10.07 2.18
CA GLY A 351 -25.24 10.39 2.47
C GLY A 351 -26.24 9.45 1.78
N LYS A 352 -25.77 8.34 1.19
CA LYS A 352 -26.66 7.38 0.54
C LYS A 352 -27.23 6.41 1.58
N PRO A 353 -28.55 6.14 1.59
CA PRO A 353 -29.14 5.18 2.50
C PRO A 353 -28.74 3.75 2.12
N VAL A 354 -28.45 2.93 3.14
CA VAL A 354 -28.19 1.50 3.06
C VAL A 354 -29.11 0.78 4.05
N THR A 355 -29.89 -0.18 3.55
CA THR A 355 -30.85 -0.96 4.34
C THR A 355 -30.40 -2.40 4.50
N LEU A 356 -30.35 -2.93 5.72
CA LEU A 356 -29.86 -4.30 5.97
C LEU A 356 -30.66 -5.36 5.20
N SER A 357 -32.00 -5.30 5.26
CA SER A 357 -32.85 -6.27 4.56
C SER A 357 -32.64 -6.28 3.03
N GLU A 358 -32.31 -5.15 2.42
CA GLU A 358 -31.95 -5.08 1.00
C GLU A 358 -30.60 -5.73 0.71
N GLU A 359 -29.60 -5.50 1.56
CA GLU A 359 -28.26 -6.08 1.39
C GLU A 359 -28.26 -7.61 1.58
N LEU A 360 -29.11 -8.13 2.47
CA LEU A 360 -29.28 -9.57 2.71
C LEU A 360 -29.85 -10.32 1.49
N THR A 361 -30.56 -9.63 0.58
CA THR A 361 -31.03 -10.24 -0.67
C THR A 361 -29.86 -10.62 -1.59
N LYS A 362 -28.77 -9.85 -1.53
CA LYS A 362 -27.57 -10.01 -2.36
C LYS A 362 -26.66 -11.12 -1.83
N GLY A 363 -26.61 -11.31 -0.51
CA GLY A 363 -25.79 -12.35 0.12
C GLY A 363 -25.73 -12.22 1.64
N PRO A 364 -24.99 -13.10 2.34
CA PRO A 364 -24.72 -12.94 3.77
C PRO A 364 -24.03 -11.60 4.08
N VAL A 365 -24.28 -11.05 5.26
CA VAL A 365 -23.70 -9.76 5.69
C VAL A 365 -22.92 -9.94 6.98
N ILE A 366 -21.67 -9.45 6.98
CA ILE A 366 -20.87 -9.24 8.19
C ILE A 366 -21.14 -7.81 8.68
N ILE A 367 -21.64 -7.66 9.90
CA ILE A 367 -21.81 -6.34 10.54
C ILE A 367 -20.73 -6.16 11.60
N VAL A 368 -20.03 -5.03 11.57
CA VAL A 368 -19.02 -4.64 12.56
C VAL A 368 -19.45 -3.34 13.25
N PHE A 369 -19.82 -3.41 14.52
CA PHE A 369 -20.04 -2.24 15.36
C PHE A 369 -18.73 -1.76 15.96
N TYR A 370 -18.37 -0.50 15.71
CA TYR A 370 -17.12 0.10 16.17
C TYR A 370 -17.37 1.47 16.83
N ARG A 371 -16.41 1.93 17.63
CA ARG A 371 -16.58 3.13 18.48
C ARG A 371 -16.41 4.44 17.71
N GLY A 372 -15.53 4.43 16.71
CA GLY A 372 -15.24 5.56 15.84
C GLY A 372 -13.77 5.59 15.38
N GLU A 373 -13.46 6.46 14.43
CA GLU A 373 -12.13 6.63 13.80
C GLU A 373 -11.03 6.99 14.82
N TRP A 374 -11.40 7.62 15.93
CA TRP A 374 -10.48 7.98 17.02
C TRP A 374 -9.99 6.75 17.82
N CYS A 375 -10.58 5.57 17.61
CA CYS A 375 -10.22 4.35 18.33
C CYS A 375 -9.21 3.52 17.51
N PRO A 376 -7.94 3.41 17.95
CA PRO A 376 -6.90 2.72 17.17
C PRO A 376 -7.20 1.22 16.97
N TYR A 377 -7.78 0.56 17.98
CA TYR A 377 -8.19 -0.83 17.90
C TYR A 377 -9.29 -1.06 16.84
N CYS A 378 -10.20 -0.09 16.66
CA CYS A 378 -11.22 -0.15 15.62
C CYS A 378 -10.60 -0.02 14.23
N ASN A 379 -9.66 0.91 14.04
CA ASN A 379 -8.98 1.10 12.76
C ASN A 379 -8.15 -0.13 12.36
N LEU A 380 -7.48 -0.78 13.32
CA LEU A 380 -6.79 -2.05 13.08
C LEU A 380 -7.77 -3.14 12.62
N GLN A 381 -8.92 -3.27 13.28
CA GLN A 381 -9.96 -4.24 12.88
C GLN A 381 -10.48 -3.97 11.46
N LEU A 382 -10.79 -2.72 11.12
CA LEU A 382 -11.30 -2.37 9.78
C LEU A 382 -10.25 -2.63 8.69
N LYS A 383 -8.97 -2.30 8.94
CA LYS A 383 -7.87 -2.63 8.03
C LYS A 383 -7.68 -4.13 7.87
N ALA A 384 -7.85 -4.90 8.95
CA ALA A 384 -7.75 -6.35 8.90
C ALA A 384 -8.86 -6.98 8.06
N TYR A 385 -10.08 -6.44 8.10
CA TYR A 385 -11.14 -6.82 7.17
C TYR A 385 -10.83 -6.40 5.73
N GLU A 386 -10.35 -5.18 5.50
CA GLU A 386 -10.00 -4.69 4.15
C GLU A 386 -9.02 -5.64 3.43
N ARG A 387 -8.02 -6.15 4.16
CA ARG A 387 -7.04 -7.11 3.62
C ARG A 387 -7.65 -8.39 3.03
N ILE A 388 -8.86 -8.77 3.49
CA ILE A 388 -9.57 -9.98 3.07
C ILE A 388 -10.90 -9.69 2.35
N MET A 389 -11.14 -8.45 1.93
CA MET A 389 -12.43 -8.06 1.33
C MET A 389 -12.71 -8.74 0.00
N ASN A 390 -11.68 -9.04 -0.79
CA ASN A 390 -11.84 -9.78 -2.05
C ASN A 390 -12.31 -11.21 -1.78
N GLU A 391 -11.80 -11.81 -0.71
CA GLU A 391 -12.13 -13.15 -0.25
C GLU A 391 -13.56 -13.20 0.33
N ILE A 392 -13.98 -12.16 1.06
CA ILE A 392 -15.37 -11.99 1.53
C ILE A 392 -16.34 -11.85 0.35
N LYS A 393 -16.01 -11.00 -0.64
CA LYS A 393 -16.81 -10.80 -1.86
C LYS A 393 -16.88 -12.09 -2.69
N ALA A 394 -15.77 -12.81 -2.83
CA ALA A 394 -15.74 -14.11 -3.51
C ALA A 394 -16.58 -15.17 -2.80
N ALA A 395 -16.71 -15.08 -1.46
CA ALA A 395 -17.63 -15.89 -0.68
C ALA A 395 -19.10 -15.40 -0.77
N GLY A 396 -19.40 -14.44 -1.66
CA GLY A 396 -20.75 -13.93 -1.90
C GLY A 396 -21.31 -13.09 -0.77
N ALA A 397 -20.47 -12.62 0.16
CA ALA A 397 -20.88 -11.82 1.29
C ALA A 397 -20.48 -10.35 1.17
N GLN A 398 -21.07 -9.54 2.03
CA GLN A 398 -20.79 -8.12 2.16
C GLN A 398 -20.35 -7.79 3.59
N LEU A 399 -19.69 -6.65 3.76
CA LEU A 399 -19.34 -6.13 5.08
C LEU A 399 -19.94 -4.73 5.26
N ILE A 400 -20.46 -4.48 6.47
CA ILE A 400 -21.03 -3.21 6.88
C ILE A 400 -20.41 -2.82 8.23
N ALA A 401 -19.70 -1.71 8.29
CA ALA A 401 -19.18 -1.13 9.53
C ALA A 401 -20.13 -0.03 10.01
N ILE A 402 -20.47 -0.02 11.30
CA ILE A 402 -21.44 0.91 11.90
C ILE A 402 -20.81 1.58 13.12
N SER A 403 -20.86 2.92 13.16
CA SER A 403 -20.45 3.71 14.34
C SER A 403 -21.43 4.86 14.60
N PRO A 404 -21.42 5.47 15.80
CA PRO A 404 -22.28 6.63 16.09
C PRO A 404 -21.78 7.94 15.48
N GLN A 405 -20.69 7.91 14.72
CA GLN A 405 -20.11 9.10 14.15
C GLN A 405 -21.03 9.69 13.10
N THR A 406 -21.06 11.02 13.03
CA THR A 406 -21.74 11.73 11.95
C THR A 406 -21.08 11.39 10.59
N PRO A 407 -21.81 11.50 9.47
CA PRO A 407 -21.24 11.23 8.14
C PRO A 407 -19.96 12.02 7.85
N ASP A 408 -19.84 13.26 8.35
CA ASP A 408 -18.67 14.12 8.18
C ASP A 408 -17.43 13.63 8.97
N HIS A 409 -17.65 12.86 10.03
CA HIS A 409 -16.62 12.40 10.96
C HIS A 409 -16.49 10.86 11.02
N SER A 410 -17.24 10.11 10.20
CA SER A 410 -17.25 8.64 10.24
C SER A 410 -15.91 8.03 9.83
N LEU A 411 -15.23 8.69 8.89
CA LEU A 411 -13.86 8.45 8.44
C LEU A 411 -13.38 9.67 7.65
N SER A 412 -12.07 9.94 7.58
CA SER A 412 -11.55 10.92 6.64
C SER A 412 -11.90 10.54 5.19
N MET A 413 -12.01 11.53 4.29
CA MET A 413 -12.22 11.25 2.86
C MET A 413 -11.18 10.26 2.32
N LYS A 414 -9.95 10.30 2.83
CA LYS A 414 -8.88 9.37 2.42
C LYS A 414 -9.16 7.94 2.87
N GLU A 415 -9.52 7.71 4.13
CA GLU A 415 -9.84 6.37 4.64
C GLU A 415 -11.09 5.78 3.99
N LYS A 416 -12.07 6.63 3.64
CA LYS A 416 -13.25 6.23 2.87
C LYS A 416 -12.92 5.71 1.47
N HIS A 417 -11.86 6.21 0.83
CA HIS A 417 -11.38 5.70 -0.46
C HIS A 417 -10.52 4.44 -0.32
N GLU A 418 -9.98 4.17 0.88
CA GLU A 418 -9.13 3.00 1.15
C GLU A 418 -9.94 1.76 1.58
N LEU A 419 -11.20 1.93 2.00
CA LEU A 419 -12.09 0.82 2.37
C LEU A 419 -13.04 0.47 1.23
N SER A 420 -13.21 -0.82 0.98
CA SER A 420 -14.01 -1.36 -0.12
C SER A 420 -15.37 -1.92 0.33
N PHE A 421 -15.86 -1.49 1.49
CA PHE A 421 -17.11 -1.88 2.13
C PHE A 421 -17.87 -0.67 2.73
N PHE A 422 -19.13 -0.88 3.12
CA PHE A 422 -19.98 0.19 3.65
C PHE A 422 -19.54 0.63 5.04
N VAL A 423 -19.48 1.95 5.26
CA VAL A 423 -19.27 2.59 6.56
C VAL A 423 -20.46 3.50 6.82
N LEU A 424 -21.28 3.13 7.81
CA LEU A 424 -22.58 3.73 8.08
C LEU A 424 -22.61 4.50 9.41
N SER A 425 -23.41 5.56 9.42
CA SER A 425 -23.54 6.49 10.55
C SER A 425 -24.80 6.21 11.36
N ASP A 426 -24.66 5.57 12.53
CA ASP A 426 -25.73 5.30 13.50
C ASP A 426 -25.87 6.45 14.51
N THR A 427 -26.28 7.62 14.03
CA THR A 427 -26.45 8.81 14.88
C THR A 427 -27.36 8.50 16.09
N ASN A 428 -26.90 8.89 17.27
CA ASN A 428 -27.52 8.57 18.57
C ASN A 428 -27.58 7.07 18.94
N ASN A 429 -26.76 6.22 18.32
CA ASN A 429 -26.62 4.79 18.65
C ASN A 429 -27.95 4.00 18.62
N LYS A 430 -28.91 4.36 17.76
CA LYS A 430 -30.24 3.71 17.73
C LYS A 430 -30.15 2.27 17.25
N THR A 431 -29.37 2.01 16.20
CA THR A 431 -29.15 0.65 15.72
C THR A 431 -28.33 -0.15 16.73
N ALA A 432 -27.29 0.44 17.33
CA ALA A 432 -26.53 -0.22 18.40
C ALA A 432 -27.39 -0.56 19.62
N GLU A 433 -28.36 0.27 19.98
CA GLU A 433 -29.35 -0.02 21.02
C GLU A 433 -30.24 -1.20 20.66
N ASN A 434 -30.76 -1.26 19.43
CA ASN A 434 -31.57 -2.39 18.96
C ASN A 434 -30.80 -3.72 18.97
N TYR A 435 -29.47 -3.67 18.86
CA TYR A 435 -28.57 -4.82 18.97
C TYR A 435 -28.10 -5.10 20.41
N ASN A 436 -28.61 -4.39 21.42
CA ASN A 436 -28.21 -4.50 22.84
C ASN A 436 -26.72 -4.18 23.10
N LEU A 437 -26.17 -3.21 22.37
CA LEU A 437 -24.76 -2.80 22.46
C LEU A 437 -24.55 -1.44 23.09
N LYS A 438 -25.57 -0.57 23.14
CA LYS A 438 -25.42 0.81 23.61
C LYS A 438 -25.09 0.88 25.10
N TYR A 439 -24.10 1.69 25.47
CA TYR A 439 -23.82 2.07 26.86
C TYR A 439 -23.44 3.55 26.95
N ARG A 440 -23.67 4.17 28.11
CA ARG A 440 -23.21 5.52 28.41
C ARG A 440 -21.82 5.47 29.03
N LEU A 441 -20.89 6.26 28.48
CA LEU A 441 -19.55 6.39 29.00
C LEU A 441 -19.57 7.15 30.35
N PRO A 442 -19.08 6.57 31.45
CA PRO A 442 -19.05 7.24 32.75
C PRO A 442 -18.16 8.48 32.77
N ASP A 443 -18.47 9.45 33.64
CA ASP A 443 -17.76 10.74 33.72
C ASP A 443 -16.25 10.58 33.96
N PHE A 444 -15.84 9.59 34.75
CA PHE A 444 -14.41 9.31 34.98
C PHE A 444 -13.68 8.89 33.70
N MET A 445 -14.36 8.23 32.75
CA MET A 445 -13.80 7.87 31.45
C MET A 445 -13.85 9.01 30.46
N GLN A 446 -14.87 9.86 30.51
CA GLN A 446 -14.92 11.10 29.72
C GLN A 446 -13.73 11.99 30.05
N ALA A 447 -13.37 12.11 31.34
CA ALA A 447 -12.18 12.85 31.77
C ALA A 447 -10.86 12.26 31.24
N ILE A 448 -10.76 10.93 31.16
CA ILE A 448 -9.59 10.25 30.55
C ILE A 448 -9.51 10.55 29.06
N GLN A 449 -10.61 10.38 28.32
CA GLN A 449 -10.67 10.63 26.88
C GLN A 449 -10.30 12.08 26.53
N LYS A 450 -10.83 13.04 27.28
CA LYS A 450 -10.51 14.45 27.12
C LYS A 450 -9.02 14.74 27.30
N ARG A 451 -8.37 14.13 28.29
CA ARG A 451 -6.91 14.23 28.48
C ARG A 451 -6.11 13.61 27.34
N SER A 452 -6.67 12.62 26.65
CA SER A 452 -6.11 12.00 25.45
C SER A 452 -6.51 12.71 24.15
N GLY A 453 -7.14 13.89 24.22
CA GLY A 453 -7.55 14.68 23.05
C GLY A 453 -8.79 14.17 22.33
N ILE A 454 -9.54 13.24 22.92
CA ILE A 454 -10.75 12.66 22.32
C ILE A 454 -11.97 13.42 22.86
N GLU A 455 -12.59 14.23 22.00
CA GLU A 455 -13.81 14.99 22.30
C GLU A 455 -15.00 14.34 21.57
N LEU A 456 -15.65 13.34 22.19
CA LEU A 456 -16.68 12.50 21.54
C LEU A 456 -17.80 13.28 20.86
N HIS A 457 -18.21 14.42 21.42
CA HIS A 457 -19.29 15.23 20.88
C HIS A 457 -18.98 15.80 19.49
N GLN A 458 -17.70 16.03 19.18
CA GLN A 458 -17.27 16.49 17.86
C GLN A 458 -17.43 15.39 16.81
N TYR A 459 -17.19 14.14 17.19
CA TYR A 459 -17.32 12.99 16.29
C TYR A 459 -18.78 12.56 16.10
N ASN A 460 -19.53 12.47 17.20
CA ASN A 460 -20.88 11.87 17.21
C ASN A 460 -22.00 12.90 16.99
N GLY A 461 -21.70 14.20 17.06
CA GLY A 461 -22.70 15.26 16.86
C GLY A 461 -23.71 15.38 18.00
N ASP A 462 -23.44 14.79 19.17
CA ASP A 462 -24.30 14.86 20.35
C ASP A 462 -23.50 14.89 21.67
N HIS A 463 -24.18 15.21 22.78
CA HIS A 463 -23.59 15.24 24.12
C HIS A 463 -24.08 14.08 25.01
N THR A 464 -24.52 12.97 24.40
CA THR A 464 -25.05 11.81 25.13
C THR A 464 -23.93 11.01 25.80
N PHE A 465 -22.72 11.07 25.25
CA PHE A 465 -21.59 10.21 25.62
C PHE A 465 -21.93 8.72 25.51
N GLU A 466 -22.82 8.36 24.60
CA GLU A 466 -23.20 6.98 24.31
C GLU A 466 -22.28 6.39 23.24
N LEU A 467 -21.86 5.15 23.46
CA LEU A 467 -21.02 4.39 22.55
C LEU A 467 -21.56 2.96 22.41
N PRO A 468 -21.29 2.29 21.28
CA PRO A 468 -21.56 0.87 21.17
C PRO A 468 -20.46 0.07 21.89
N VAL A 469 -20.87 -0.96 22.62
CA VAL A 469 -20.02 -2.14 22.82
C VAL A 469 -19.72 -2.68 21.44
N THR A 470 -18.45 -2.94 21.18
CA THR A 470 -18.08 -3.35 19.84
C THR A 470 -18.44 -4.79 19.60
N ALA A 471 -18.91 -5.08 18.39
CA ALA A 471 -19.39 -6.40 18.05
C ALA A 471 -19.15 -6.74 16.58
N THR A 472 -19.02 -8.03 16.28
CA THR A 472 -19.08 -8.56 14.91
C THR A 472 -20.23 -9.57 14.84
N TYR A 473 -21.10 -9.43 13.85
CA TYR A 473 -22.17 -10.39 13.56
C TYR A 473 -22.06 -10.92 12.12
N ILE A 474 -22.28 -12.22 11.95
CA ILE A 474 -22.45 -12.85 10.63
C ILE A 474 -23.92 -13.19 10.48
N ILE A 475 -24.57 -12.63 9.46
CA ILE A 475 -26.01 -12.74 9.23
C ILE A 475 -26.26 -13.44 7.91
N ASP A 476 -27.10 -14.49 7.92
CA ASP A 476 -27.51 -15.19 6.70
C ASP A 476 -28.52 -14.41 5.87
N LYS A 477 -28.78 -14.85 4.64
CA LYS A 477 -29.77 -14.22 3.73
C LYS A 477 -31.20 -14.17 4.28
N LYS A 478 -31.51 -14.93 5.34
CA LYS A 478 -32.82 -14.95 6.00
C LYS A 478 -32.88 -13.96 7.18
N GLY A 479 -31.82 -13.16 7.40
CA GLY A 479 -31.72 -12.22 8.51
C GLY A 479 -31.46 -12.88 9.86
N THR A 480 -30.91 -14.10 9.86
CA THR A 480 -30.60 -14.86 11.08
C THR A 480 -29.13 -14.66 11.45
N VAL A 481 -28.85 -14.35 12.72
CA VAL A 481 -27.48 -14.29 13.25
C VAL A 481 -26.93 -15.71 13.31
N ILE A 482 -25.92 -16.01 12.51
CA ILE A 482 -25.24 -17.32 12.50
C ILE A 482 -24.14 -17.35 13.57
N ALA A 483 -23.42 -16.23 13.72
CA ALA A 483 -22.45 -16.05 14.78
C ALA A 483 -22.40 -14.57 15.18
N GLY A 484 -22.09 -14.34 16.45
CA GLY A 484 -21.94 -13.02 17.03
C GLY A 484 -20.86 -13.02 18.09
N ALA A 485 -20.03 -11.98 18.11
CA ALA A 485 -19.09 -11.73 19.18
C ALA A 485 -19.19 -10.27 19.62
N SER A 486 -19.59 -10.04 20.87
CA SER A 486 -19.55 -8.74 21.53
C SER A 486 -18.76 -8.86 22.83
N ASP A 487 -17.88 -7.90 23.09
CA ASP A 487 -17.13 -7.82 24.35
C ASP A 487 -17.00 -6.36 24.77
N VAL A 488 -17.36 -6.09 26.03
CA VAL A 488 -17.19 -4.77 26.66
C VAL A 488 -15.71 -4.38 26.73
N ASN A 489 -14.80 -5.36 26.76
CA ASN A 489 -13.40 -5.13 26.45
C ASN A 489 -13.23 -4.96 24.94
N HIS A 490 -13.19 -3.70 24.51
CA HIS A 490 -12.95 -3.31 23.11
C HIS A 490 -11.62 -3.78 22.52
N ARG A 491 -10.76 -4.49 23.27
CA ARG A 491 -9.55 -5.13 22.76
C ARG A 491 -9.78 -6.57 22.31
N THR A 492 -10.85 -7.22 22.75
CA THR A 492 -11.25 -8.55 22.29
C THR A 492 -12.06 -8.40 21.01
N ARG A 493 -11.70 -9.12 19.95
CA ARG A 493 -12.33 -9.04 18.63
C ARG A 493 -12.47 -10.43 18.03
N MET A 494 -13.51 -10.65 17.23
CA MET A 494 -13.56 -11.78 16.31
C MET A 494 -12.51 -11.60 15.23
N GLU A 495 -11.79 -12.68 14.91
CA GLU A 495 -10.82 -12.67 13.81
C GLU A 495 -11.53 -12.52 12.45
N PRO A 496 -11.04 -11.67 11.53
CA PRO A 496 -11.58 -11.60 10.18
C PRO A 496 -11.56 -12.96 9.45
N SER A 497 -10.53 -13.77 9.68
CA SER A 497 -10.41 -15.12 9.13
C SER A 497 -11.48 -16.09 9.68
N GLU A 498 -11.85 -15.94 10.95
CA GLU A 498 -12.94 -16.68 11.57
C GLU A 498 -14.29 -16.29 10.94
N ALA A 499 -14.57 -14.98 10.81
CA ALA A 499 -15.78 -14.49 10.16
C ALA A 499 -15.90 -15.00 8.72
N LEU A 500 -14.81 -14.96 7.94
CA LEU A 500 -14.76 -15.47 6.57
C LEU A 500 -15.02 -16.98 6.51
N LYS A 501 -14.45 -17.76 7.44
CA LYS A 501 -14.70 -19.21 7.52
C LYS A 501 -16.18 -19.51 7.75
N ILE A 502 -16.85 -18.76 8.62
CA ILE A 502 -18.28 -18.92 8.90
C ILE A 502 -19.09 -18.56 7.65
N VAL A 503 -18.79 -17.44 6.99
CA VAL A 503 -19.45 -17.04 5.74
C VAL A 503 -19.32 -18.12 4.66
N ARG A 504 -18.14 -18.68 4.46
CA ARG A 504 -17.91 -19.76 3.48
C ARG A 504 -18.74 -21.02 3.78
N SER A 505 -19.13 -21.26 5.03
CA SER A 505 -19.98 -22.39 5.40
C SER A 505 -21.48 -22.18 5.10
N LEU A 506 -21.87 -20.97 4.70
CA LEU A 506 -23.24 -20.63 4.31
C LEU A 506 -23.51 -20.82 2.81
N GLN A 507 -22.47 -21.12 2.03
CA GLN A 507 -22.53 -21.49 0.61
C GLN A 507 -22.78 -22.99 0.48
#